data_AF-A0A1G8DAK7-F1
#
_entry.id   AF-A0A1G8DAK7-F1
#
_cell.length_a   1.000
_cell.length_b   1.000
_cell.length_c   1.000
_cell.angle_alpha   90.00
_cell.angle_beta   90.00
_cell.angle_gamma   90.00
#
_symmetry.space_group_name_H-M   'P 1'
#
loop_
_entity.id
_entity.type
_entity.pdbx_description
1 polymer ?
#
loop_
_entity_poly.entity_id
_entity_poly.type
_entity_poly.pdbx_seq_one_letter_code
_entity_poly.pdbx_strand_id
1 'polypeptide(L)'
;MAQLIIAALMWTLVIVLVVFRRANKERSVLYAAILIALSMMMSIDPLYLVVDGWFGGGDITHLPSCLALMVGVFFLARGVARAGHMQSKWSHLALGPVTLIVACVVVSVAFFLVERGPETTVSFGAAYGTQLAAGVYSAAQYVYLGIVVSAMALTALRQLQGSTRGREKVSAWLLLAGSVAAIALCLDIVAINAAGVAQNQALLSGALVFYTPLQIVTFVFLTFGLMAAPLIRWARYARRQRVLSTNLDRIDDLWKTATVARPSIADRIATPSSEPSTRLHRRVVEIRDAALDNRNDFHLTPEDRALLAEVEDHLMAGTI
;
A
#
# COMPACT_ATOMS: atom_id res chain seq x y z
N MET A 1 -17.92 7.29 -15.52
CA MET A 1 -18.14 7.11 -14.06
C MET A 1 -17.12 6.16 -13.40
N ALA A 2 -16.92 4.94 -13.91
CA ALA A 2 -15.97 3.98 -13.30
C ALA A 2 -14.53 4.50 -13.21
N GLN A 3 -14.00 5.12 -14.27
CA GLN A 3 -12.66 5.72 -14.29
C GLN A 3 -12.47 6.79 -13.20
N LEU A 4 -13.49 7.63 -12.94
CA LEU A 4 -13.45 8.64 -11.88
C LEU A 4 -13.34 8.00 -10.50
N ILE A 5 -14.10 6.93 -10.25
CA ILE A 5 -14.06 6.18 -8.99
C ILE A 5 -12.66 5.57 -8.81
N ILE A 6 -12.10 4.95 -9.85
CA ILE A 6 -10.77 4.33 -9.81
C ILE A 6 -9.68 5.38 -9.56
N ALA A 7 -9.71 6.50 -10.29
CA ALA A 7 -8.76 7.59 -10.09
C ALA A 7 -8.86 8.16 -8.67
N ALA A 8 -10.06 8.39 -8.16
CA ALA A 8 -10.28 8.86 -6.78
C ALA A 8 -9.76 7.87 -5.74
N LEU A 9 -9.99 6.57 -5.91
CA LEU A 9 -9.45 5.52 -5.03
C LEU A 9 -7.92 5.50 -5.03
N MET A 10 -7.29 5.62 -6.20
CA MET A 10 -5.83 5.64 -6.33
C MET A 10 -5.22 6.89 -5.71
N TRP A 11 -5.82 8.07 -5.89
CA TRP A 11 -5.36 9.29 -5.24
C TRP A 11 -5.58 9.25 -3.72
N THR A 12 -6.67 8.64 -3.26
CA THR A 12 -6.90 8.39 -1.82
C THR A 12 -5.80 7.51 -1.25
N LEU A 13 -5.39 6.45 -1.98
CA LEU A 13 -4.27 5.60 -1.58
C LEU A 13 -2.97 6.40 -1.45
N VAL A 14 -2.67 7.27 -2.43
CA VAL A 14 -1.50 8.14 -2.39
C VAL A 14 -1.53 9.03 -1.15
N ILE A 15 -2.66 9.70 -0.88
CA ILE A 15 -2.81 10.58 0.30
C ILE A 15 -2.56 9.79 1.59
N VAL A 16 -3.19 8.62 1.74
CA VAL A 16 -2.98 7.75 2.90
C VAL A 16 -1.50 7.38 3.05
N LEU A 17 -0.84 6.97 1.97
CA LEU A 17 0.59 6.60 2.02
C LEU A 17 1.50 7.79 2.34
N VAL A 18 1.18 9.00 1.88
CA VAL A 18 1.92 10.23 2.19
C VAL A 18 1.73 10.62 3.66
N VAL A 19 0.49 10.64 4.16
CA VAL A 19 0.17 11.05 5.53
C VAL A 19 0.78 10.09 6.56
N PHE A 20 0.71 8.78 6.31
CA PHE A 20 1.27 7.77 7.21
C PHE A 20 2.75 7.47 6.98
N ARG A 21 3.45 8.30 6.19
CA ARG A 21 4.88 8.16 5.90
C ARG A 21 5.72 8.61 7.09
N ARG A 22 6.55 7.70 7.65
CA ARG A 22 7.71 8.07 8.48
C ARG A 22 8.97 8.17 7.62
N ALA A 23 9.84 9.12 7.94
CA ALA A 23 11.02 9.55 7.16
C ALA A 23 11.98 8.43 6.70
N ASN A 24 11.95 7.25 7.33
CA ASN A 24 12.90 6.15 7.12
C ASN A 24 12.30 4.85 6.54
N LYS A 25 11.06 4.85 6.01
CA LYS A 25 10.47 3.64 5.39
C LYS A 25 10.29 3.76 3.88
N GLU A 26 10.39 2.60 3.24
CA GLU A 26 10.60 2.36 1.80
C GLU A 26 9.72 3.24 0.89
N ARG A 27 10.38 3.98 -0.01
CA ARG A 27 9.73 4.94 -0.93
C ARG A 27 9.09 4.28 -2.15
N SER A 28 9.42 3.01 -2.42
CA SER A 28 9.00 2.28 -3.63
C SER A 28 7.49 2.15 -3.77
N VAL A 29 6.77 1.83 -2.69
CA VAL A 29 5.30 1.66 -2.72
C VAL A 29 4.59 3.00 -2.97
N LEU A 30 5.11 4.10 -2.45
CA LEU A 30 4.55 5.43 -2.69
C LEU A 30 4.77 5.86 -4.13
N TYR A 31 5.99 5.73 -4.67
CA TYR A 31 6.27 6.05 -6.06
C TYR A 31 5.45 5.18 -7.02
N ALA A 32 5.29 3.90 -6.69
CA ALA A 32 4.39 3.01 -7.41
C ALA A 32 2.95 3.53 -7.43
N ALA A 33 2.40 3.87 -6.26
CA ALA A 33 1.03 4.38 -6.16
C ALA A 33 0.85 5.69 -6.93
N ILE A 34 1.83 6.59 -6.90
CA ILE A 34 1.81 7.85 -7.67
C ILE A 34 1.79 7.56 -9.18
N LEU A 35 2.67 6.68 -9.68
CA LEU A 35 2.71 6.33 -11.10
C LEU A 35 1.39 5.69 -11.58
N ILE A 36 0.81 4.78 -10.78
CA ILE A 36 -0.48 4.17 -11.10
C ILE A 36 -1.59 5.22 -11.05
N ALA A 37 -1.60 6.12 -10.06
CA ALA A 37 -2.60 7.19 -9.95
C ALA A 37 -2.54 8.16 -11.13
N LEU A 38 -1.33 8.55 -11.57
CA LEU A 38 -1.13 9.38 -12.75
C LEU A 38 -1.64 8.70 -14.02
N SER A 39 -1.32 7.42 -14.21
CA SER A 39 -1.85 6.67 -15.36
C SER A 39 -3.38 6.56 -15.33
N MET A 40 -3.97 6.27 -14.17
CA MET A 40 -5.44 6.22 -14.03
C MET A 40 -6.10 7.58 -14.23
N MET A 41 -5.42 8.67 -13.87
CA MET A 41 -5.90 10.02 -14.15
C MET A 41 -5.92 10.31 -15.66
N MET A 42 -4.91 9.85 -16.40
CA MET A 42 -4.88 9.91 -17.87
C MET A 42 -5.91 8.98 -18.53
N SER A 43 -6.58 8.12 -17.78
CA SER A 43 -7.72 7.34 -18.29
C SER A 43 -9.03 8.13 -18.27
N ILE A 44 -9.09 9.34 -17.71
CA ILE A 44 -10.30 10.17 -17.67
C ILE A 44 -10.41 10.93 -18.99
N ASP A 45 -11.42 10.63 -19.80
CA ASP A 45 -11.50 11.10 -21.19
C ASP A 45 -11.30 12.62 -21.36
N PRO A 46 -11.97 13.50 -20.59
CA PRO A 46 -11.76 14.96 -20.72
C PRO A 46 -10.31 15.39 -20.43
N LEU A 47 -9.65 14.75 -19.46
CA LEU A 47 -8.26 15.07 -19.13
C LEU A 47 -7.31 14.52 -20.19
N TYR A 48 -7.59 13.32 -20.69
CA TYR A 48 -6.82 12.69 -21.76
C TYR A 48 -6.83 13.56 -23.03
N LEU A 49 -8.00 13.99 -23.49
CA LEU A 49 -8.14 14.80 -24.71
C LEU A 49 -7.36 16.12 -24.62
N VAL A 50 -7.37 16.78 -23.46
CA VAL A 50 -6.62 18.03 -23.24
C VAL A 50 -5.12 17.79 -23.26
N VAL A 51 -4.65 16.75 -22.56
CA VAL A 51 -3.22 16.46 -22.46
C VAL A 51 -2.68 15.97 -23.79
N ASP A 52 -3.39 15.07 -24.49
CA ASP A 52 -2.98 14.60 -25.81
C ASP A 52 -2.94 15.73 -26.84
N GLY A 53 -3.91 16.64 -26.79
CA GLY A 53 -3.92 17.85 -27.61
C GLY A 53 -2.68 18.73 -27.43
N TRP A 54 -2.11 18.82 -26.22
CA TRP A 54 -0.85 19.55 -25.99
C TRP A 54 0.38 18.86 -26.60
N PHE A 55 0.33 17.55 -26.81
CA PHE A 55 1.40 16.78 -27.45
C PHE A 55 1.21 16.61 -28.97
N GLY A 56 0.25 17.34 -29.55
CA GLY A 56 -0.01 17.33 -30.99
C GLY A 56 -1.09 16.32 -31.43
N GLY A 57 -1.77 15.66 -30.49
CA GLY A 57 -2.84 14.71 -30.75
C GLY A 57 -2.34 13.32 -31.18
N GLY A 58 -3.24 12.54 -31.81
CA GLY A 58 -2.89 11.23 -32.39
C GLY A 58 -2.65 10.12 -31.37
N ASP A 59 -3.23 10.24 -30.18
CA ASP A 59 -3.20 9.25 -29.10
C ASP A 59 -1.79 8.93 -28.57
N ILE A 60 -0.83 9.85 -28.74
CA ILE A 60 0.57 9.66 -28.37
C ILE A 60 0.74 9.55 -26.85
N THR A 61 -0.11 10.24 -26.07
CA THR A 61 -0.06 10.23 -24.61
C THR A 61 -0.52 8.90 -23.98
N HIS A 62 -1.15 8.03 -24.77
CA HIS A 62 -1.54 6.70 -24.32
C HIS A 62 -0.33 5.83 -23.94
N LEU A 63 0.74 5.86 -24.74
CA LEU A 63 1.95 5.09 -24.48
C LEU A 63 2.64 5.45 -23.15
N PRO A 64 3.00 6.71 -22.86
CA PRO A 64 3.65 7.05 -21.59
C PRO A 64 2.76 6.77 -20.38
N SER A 65 1.43 6.93 -20.51
CA SER A 65 0.50 6.52 -19.46
C SER A 65 0.58 5.02 -19.18
N CYS A 66 0.57 4.19 -20.22
CA CYS A 66 0.66 2.74 -20.07
C CYS A 66 2.01 2.28 -19.53
N LEU A 67 3.11 2.89 -19.97
CA LEU A 67 4.45 2.62 -19.42
C LEU A 67 4.52 3.03 -17.93
N ALA A 68 3.95 4.17 -17.56
CA ALA A 68 3.86 4.60 -16.15
C ALA A 68 3.07 3.58 -15.31
N LEU A 69 1.96 3.04 -15.82
CA LEU A 69 1.21 1.97 -15.16
C LEU A 69 2.06 0.72 -14.95
N MET A 70 2.72 0.23 -16.02
CA MET A 70 3.55 -0.98 -15.95
C MET A 70 4.70 -0.84 -14.94
N VAL A 71 5.37 0.32 -14.96
CA VAL A 71 6.46 0.64 -14.00
C VAL A 71 5.90 0.80 -12.58
N GLY A 72 4.74 1.44 -12.43
CA GLY A 72 4.09 1.60 -11.13
C GLY A 72 3.72 0.24 -10.51
N VAL A 73 3.06 -0.63 -11.27
CA VAL A 73 2.68 -1.97 -10.81
C VAL A 73 3.91 -2.85 -10.52
N PHE A 74 4.99 -2.72 -11.30
CA PHE A 74 6.26 -3.38 -11.02
C PHE A 74 6.83 -3.03 -9.64
N PHE A 75 6.95 -1.72 -9.35
CA PHE A 75 7.47 -1.26 -8.06
C PHE A 75 6.54 -1.64 -6.91
N LEU A 76 5.23 -1.62 -7.15
CA LEU A 76 4.23 -2.05 -6.17
C LEU A 76 4.45 -3.52 -5.80
N ALA A 77 4.54 -4.39 -6.80
CA ALA A 77 4.71 -5.82 -6.58
C ALA A 77 6.06 -6.15 -5.92
N ARG A 78 7.15 -5.44 -6.27
CA ARG A 78 8.42 -5.57 -5.56
C ARG A 78 8.33 -5.12 -4.10
N GLY A 79 7.62 -4.02 -3.82
CA GLY A 79 7.37 -3.56 -2.46
C GLY A 79 6.61 -4.60 -1.63
N VAL A 80 5.56 -5.19 -2.20
CA VAL A 80 4.77 -6.25 -1.54
C VAL A 80 5.57 -7.55 -1.36
N ALA A 81 6.30 -7.98 -2.39
CA ALA A 81 7.12 -9.20 -2.34
C ALA A 81 8.23 -9.13 -1.30
N ARG A 82 8.88 -7.97 -1.17
CA ARG A 82 9.93 -7.74 -0.16
C ARG A 82 9.38 -7.81 1.27
N ALA A 83 8.17 -7.32 1.48
CA ALA A 83 7.49 -7.41 2.77
C ALA A 83 7.04 -8.85 3.11
N GLY A 84 6.79 -9.69 2.09
CA GLY A 84 6.33 -11.08 2.25
C GLY A 84 7.42 -12.14 2.34
N HIS A 85 8.71 -11.77 2.50
CA HIS A 85 9.86 -12.69 2.54
C HIS A 85 9.94 -13.66 1.34
N MET A 86 9.67 -13.19 0.13
CA MET A 86 9.68 -14.05 -1.05
C MET A 86 11.11 -14.30 -1.56
N GLN A 87 11.61 -15.54 -1.47
CA GLN A 87 12.91 -15.98 -2.01
C GLN A 87 12.81 -17.02 -3.15
N SER A 88 11.66 -17.10 -3.85
CA SER A 88 11.52 -18.06 -4.96
C SER A 88 12.13 -17.51 -6.25
N LYS A 89 12.88 -18.37 -6.98
CA LYS A 89 13.50 -18.04 -8.28
C LYS A 89 12.48 -17.53 -9.30
N TRP A 90 11.27 -18.09 -9.31
CA TRP A 90 10.18 -17.70 -10.20
C TRP A 90 9.67 -16.28 -9.95
N SER A 91 9.53 -15.89 -8.68
CA SER A 91 9.16 -14.51 -8.33
C SER A 91 10.25 -13.51 -8.66
N HIS A 92 11.53 -13.90 -8.55
CA HIS A 92 12.65 -13.05 -8.95
C HIS A 92 12.70 -12.80 -10.46
N LEU A 93 12.37 -13.82 -11.26
CA LEU A 93 12.31 -13.68 -12.71
C LEU A 93 11.10 -12.86 -13.15
N ALA A 94 9.90 -13.17 -12.62
CA ALA A 94 8.66 -12.46 -12.94
C ALA A 94 8.72 -10.97 -12.52
N LEU A 95 9.36 -10.67 -11.38
CA LEU A 95 9.57 -9.31 -10.87
C LEU A 95 10.97 -8.76 -11.22
N GLY A 96 11.60 -9.34 -12.24
CA GLY A 96 12.91 -8.91 -12.73
C GLY A 96 12.81 -7.67 -13.61
N PRO A 97 13.80 -6.75 -13.55
CA PRO A 97 13.82 -5.58 -14.43
C PRO A 97 13.87 -5.97 -15.91
N VAL A 98 14.48 -7.11 -16.24
CA VAL A 98 14.53 -7.63 -17.62
C VAL A 98 13.14 -7.90 -18.17
N THR A 99 12.27 -8.54 -17.38
CA THR A 99 10.88 -8.85 -17.77
C THR A 99 10.08 -7.58 -18.04
N LEU A 100 10.24 -6.55 -17.19
CA LEU A 100 9.64 -5.23 -17.42
C LEU A 100 10.18 -4.58 -18.69
N ILE A 101 11.50 -4.56 -18.90
CA ILE A 101 12.11 -3.94 -20.08
C ILE A 101 11.63 -4.62 -21.36
N VAL A 102 11.63 -5.96 -21.40
CA VAL A 102 11.12 -6.71 -22.56
C VAL A 102 9.66 -6.39 -22.81
N ALA A 103 8.81 -6.38 -21.78
CA ALA A 103 7.40 -6.03 -21.92
C ALA A 103 7.21 -4.59 -22.43
N CYS A 104 7.95 -3.61 -21.89
CA CYS A 104 7.92 -2.23 -22.35
C CYS A 104 8.34 -2.11 -23.82
N VAL A 105 9.40 -2.82 -24.24
CA VAL A 105 9.85 -2.82 -25.64
C VAL A 105 8.77 -3.40 -26.55
N VAL A 106 8.18 -4.55 -26.19
CA VAL A 106 7.10 -5.17 -26.97
C VAL A 106 5.90 -4.23 -27.09
N VAL A 107 5.47 -3.63 -25.98
CA VAL A 107 4.35 -2.66 -25.95
C VAL A 107 4.68 -1.44 -26.81
N SER A 108 5.88 -0.84 -26.68
CA SER A 108 6.27 0.31 -27.49
C SER A 108 6.34 -0.01 -28.97
N VAL A 109 6.94 -1.13 -29.36
CA VAL A 109 7.02 -1.55 -30.76
C VAL A 109 5.61 -1.78 -31.33
N ALA A 110 4.77 -2.53 -30.61
CA ALA A 110 3.39 -2.77 -31.04
C ALA A 110 2.59 -1.46 -31.17
N PHE A 111 2.77 -0.51 -30.26
CA PHE A 111 2.13 0.80 -30.31
C PHE A 111 2.50 1.60 -31.57
N PHE A 112 3.78 1.62 -31.95
CA PHE A 112 4.22 2.32 -33.16
C PHE A 112 3.77 1.64 -34.46
N LEU A 113 3.43 0.35 -34.41
CA LEU A 113 2.85 -0.39 -35.53
C LEU A 113 1.34 -0.18 -35.69
N VAL A 114 0.67 0.51 -34.75
CA VAL A 114 -0.76 0.85 -34.90
C VAL A 114 -0.91 1.98 -35.90
N GLU A 115 -1.74 1.75 -36.92
CA GLU A 115 -2.11 2.75 -37.91
C GLU A 115 -3.10 3.74 -37.27
N ARG A 116 -2.57 4.88 -36.81
CA ARG A 116 -3.31 5.91 -36.07
C ARG A 116 -3.63 7.11 -36.96
N GLY A 117 -4.79 7.71 -36.72
CA GLY A 117 -5.19 8.97 -37.35
C GLY A 117 -4.55 10.19 -36.68
N PRO A 118 -4.67 11.38 -37.29
CA PRO A 118 -4.18 12.62 -36.70
C PRO A 118 -5.07 13.10 -35.52
N GLU A 119 -6.30 12.59 -35.41
CA GLU A 119 -7.25 12.97 -34.37
C GLU A 119 -7.10 12.09 -33.12
N THR A 120 -7.21 12.70 -31.93
CA THR A 120 -7.23 11.99 -30.65
C THR A 120 -8.56 11.29 -30.45
N THR A 121 -8.52 10.03 -30.02
CA THR A 121 -9.74 9.25 -29.81
C THR A 121 -10.10 9.15 -28.32
N VAL A 122 -11.39 9.11 -28.02
CA VAL A 122 -11.91 8.96 -26.65
C VAL A 122 -11.62 7.56 -26.08
N SER A 123 -11.56 6.54 -26.94
CA SER A 123 -11.29 5.16 -26.54
C SER A 123 -10.39 4.47 -27.55
N PHE A 124 -9.10 4.32 -27.19
CA PHE A 124 -8.10 3.65 -28.01
C PHE A 124 -8.53 2.22 -28.39
N GLY A 125 -9.09 1.48 -27.43
CA GLY A 125 -9.55 0.11 -27.65
C GLY A 125 -10.75 0.02 -28.60
N ALA A 126 -11.67 0.98 -28.56
CA ALA A 126 -12.80 0.99 -29.48
C ALA A 126 -12.40 1.41 -30.90
N ALA A 127 -11.44 2.33 -31.01
CA ALA A 127 -10.99 2.88 -32.30
C ALA A 127 -10.08 1.93 -33.07
N TYR A 128 -9.14 1.29 -32.37
CA TYR A 128 -8.09 0.48 -32.99
C TYR A 128 -8.20 -1.01 -32.66
N GLY A 129 -9.19 -1.45 -31.88
CA GLY A 129 -9.30 -2.82 -31.37
C GLY A 129 -9.45 -3.93 -32.42
N THR A 130 -9.71 -3.57 -33.68
CA THR A 130 -9.74 -4.49 -34.81
C THR A 130 -8.36 -4.73 -35.43
N GLN A 131 -7.40 -3.83 -35.18
CA GLN A 131 -6.03 -3.94 -35.67
C GLN A 131 -5.22 -4.92 -34.80
N LEU A 132 -4.47 -5.81 -35.45
CA LEU A 132 -3.61 -6.77 -34.75
C LEU A 132 -2.56 -6.06 -33.87
N ALA A 133 -1.97 -4.96 -34.35
CA ALA A 133 -0.97 -4.20 -33.60
C ALA A 133 -1.53 -3.65 -32.27
N ALA A 134 -2.76 -3.11 -32.28
CA ALA A 134 -3.43 -2.63 -31.07
C ALA A 134 -3.80 -3.78 -30.12
N GLY A 135 -4.23 -4.91 -30.67
CA GLY A 135 -4.47 -6.14 -29.92
C GLY A 135 -3.21 -6.66 -29.22
N VAL A 136 -2.07 -6.72 -29.93
CA VAL A 136 -0.77 -7.13 -29.38
C VAL A 136 -0.28 -6.13 -28.33
N TYR A 137 -0.40 -4.84 -28.60
CA TYR A 137 -0.08 -3.76 -27.65
C TYR A 137 -0.78 -3.96 -26.30
N SER A 138 -2.12 -4.07 -26.34
CA SER A 138 -2.95 -4.23 -25.14
C SER A 138 -2.71 -5.60 -24.49
N ALA A 139 -2.65 -6.67 -25.27
CA ALA A 139 -2.41 -8.01 -24.74
C ALA A 139 -1.05 -8.12 -24.06
N ALA A 140 0.02 -7.59 -24.64
CA ALA A 140 1.35 -7.60 -24.03
C ALA A 140 1.38 -6.86 -22.69
N GLN A 141 0.73 -5.68 -22.62
CA GLN A 141 0.59 -4.93 -21.37
C GLN A 141 -0.14 -5.75 -20.30
N TYR A 142 -1.30 -6.31 -20.61
CA TYR A 142 -2.11 -7.03 -19.62
C TYR A 142 -1.56 -8.42 -19.28
N VAL A 143 -0.85 -9.09 -20.19
CA VAL A 143 -0.09 -10.30 -19.88
C VAL A 143 1.01 -9.99 -18.87
N TYR A 144 1.77 -8.91 -19.06
CA TYR A 144 2.78 -8.48 -18.09
C TYR A 144 2.15 -8.15 -16.73
N LEU A 145 1.06 -7.37 -16.71
CA LEU A 145 0.34 -7.07 -15.47
C LEU A 145 -0.18 -8.35 -14.80
N GLY A 146 -0.72 -9.30 -15.58
CA GLY A 146 -1.19 -10.59 -15.09
C GLY A 146 -0.07 -11.41 -14.43
N ILE A 147 1.14 -11.44 -15.01
CA ILE A 147 2.32 -12.08 -14.42
C ILE A 147 2.67 -11.42 -13.08
N VAL A 148 2.73 -10.09 -13.05
CA VAL A 148 3.11 -9.33 -11.85
C VAL A 148 2.09 -9.54 -10.73
N VAL A 149 0.79 -9.44 -11.05
CA VAL A 149 -0.27 -9.59 -10.05
C VAL A 149 -0.45 -11.06 -9.62
N SER A 150 -0.12 -12.03 -10.47
CA SER A 150 -0.01 -13.44 -10.05
C SER A 150 1.07 -13.64 -9.00
N ALA A 151 2.24 -13.01 -9.15
CA ALA A 151 3.27 -13.03 -8.12
C ALA A 151 2.79 -12.36 -6.81
N MET A 152 2.02 -11.27 -6.90
CA MET A 152 1.40 -10.64 -5.74
C MET A 152 0.38 -11.56 -5.05
N ALA A 153 -0.47 -12.26 -5.81
CA ALA A 153 -1.44 -13.23 -5.28
C ALA A 153 -0.75 -14.35 -4.50
N LEU A 154 0.33 -14.92 -5.05
CA LEU A 154 1.14 -15.93 -4.38
C LEU A 154 1.77 -15.40 -3.07
N THR A 155 2.22 -14.14 -3.08
CA THR A 155 2.75 -13.49 -1.87
C THR A 155 1.67 -13.35 -0.81
N ALA A 156 0.49 -12.86 -1.18
CA ALA A 156 -0.63 -12.66 -0.27
C ALA A 156 -1.12 -13.99 0.32
N LEU A 157 -1.20 -15.05 -0.50
CA LEU A 157 -1.58 -16.39 -0.07
C LEU A 157 -0.62 -16.96 0.98
N ARG A 158 0.69 -16.80 0.78
CA ARG A 158 1.69 -17.24 1.76
C ARG A 158 1.63 -16.45 3.06
N GLN A 159 1.40 -15.14 2.98
CA GLN A 159 1.20 -14.31 4.18
C GLN A 159 -0.02 -14.78 5.00
N LEU A 160 -1.09 -15.24 4.34
CA LEU A 160 -2.25 -15.83 5.02
C LEU A 160 -1.92 -17.13 5.73
N GLN A 161 -1.09 -17.98 5.13
CA GLN A 161 -0.67 -19.26 5.70
C GLN A 161 0.29 -19.10 6.89
N GLY A 162 1.19 -18.11 6.83
CA GLY A 162 2.21 -17.89 7.86
C GLY A 162 1.81 -16.96 9.02
N SER A 163 0.77 -16.13 8.87
CA SER A 163 0.40 -15.16 9.91
C SER A 163 -0.53 -15.76 10.97
N THR A 164 -0.16 -15.61 12.24
CA THR A 164 -0.97 -16.01 13.40
C THR A 164 -1.95 -14.91 13.85
N ARG A 165 -1.79 -13.66 13.37
CA ARG A 165 -2.57 -12.50 13.84
C ARG A 165 -3.71 -12.15 12.89
N GLY A 166 -4.95 -12.22 13.38
CA GLY A 166 -6.18 -12.03 12.56
C GLY A 166 -6.27 -10.70 11.79
N ARG A 167 -5.65 -9.61 12.28
CA ARG A 167 -5.67 -8.31 11.59
C ARG A 167 -4.70 -8.22 10.41
N GLU A 168 -3.58 -8.92 10.45
CA GLU A 168 -2.65 -8.99 9.31
C GLU A 168 -3.25 -9.84 8.18
N LYS A 169 -4.09 -10.82 8.53
CA LYS A 169 -4.87 -11.61 7.57
C LYS A 169 -5.85 -10.77 6.76
N VAL A 170 -6.42 -9.70 7.32
CA VAL A 170 -7.39 -8.86 6.59
C VAL A 170 -6.73 -8.19 5.37
N SER A 171 -5.55 -7.56 5.57
CA SER A 171 -4.81 -6.93 4.46
C SER A 171 -4.40 -7.97 3.41
N ALA A 172 -3.93 -9.14 3.84
CA ALA A 172 -3.56 -10.21 2.93
C ALA A 172 -4.76 -10.79 2.15
N TRP A 173 -5.93 -10.94 2.77
CA TRP A 173 -7.16 -11.36 2.09
C TRP A 173 -7.63 -10.35 1.05
N LEU A 174 -7.62 -9.06 1.39
CA LEU A 174 -7.99 -8.00 0.44
C LEU A 174 -7.02 -7.96 -0.75
N LEU A 175 -5.71 -8.07 -0.49
CA LEU A 175 -4.71 -8.14 -1.56
C LEU A 175 -4.88 -9.40 -2.43
N LEU A 176 -5.19 -10.55 -1.83
CA LEU A 176 -5.44 -11.79 -2.57
C LEU A 176 -6.69 -11.66 -3.44
N ALA A 177 -7.81 -11.19 -2.89
CA ALA A 177 -9.05 -10.98 -3.63
C ALA A 177 -8.86 -10.00 -4.80
N GLY A 178 -8.17 -8.88 -4.55
CA GLY A 178 -7.86 -7.90 -5.59
C GLY A 178 -6.92 -8.45 -6.65
N SER A 179 -5.96 -9.29 -6.27
CA SER A 179 -5.05 -9.92 -7.23
C SER A 179 -5.74 -10.98 -8.09
N VAL A 180 -6.66 -11.77 -7.52
CA VAL A 180 -7.47 -12.73 -8.28
C VAL A 180 -8.39 -12.03 -9.27
N ALA A 181 -9.06 -10.96 -8.82
CA ALA A 181 -9.88 -10.13 -9.70
C ALA A 181 -9.05 -9.48 -10.82
N ALA A 182 -7.82 -9.03 -10.53
CA ALA A 182 -6.92 -8.47 -11.52
C ALA A 182 -6.47 -9.51 -12.57
N ILE A 183 -6.21 -10.75 -12.14
CA ILE A 183 -5.85 -11.84 -13.07
C ILE A 183 -7.04 -12.12 -13.99
N ALA A 184 -8.26 -12.21 -13.45
CA ALA A 184 -9.47 -12.36 -14.24
C ALA A 184 -9.66 -11.18 -15.22
N LEU A 185 -9.40 -9.95 -14.79
CA LEU A 185 -9.43 -8.76 -15.65
C LEU A 185 -8.40 -8.83 -16.78
N CYS A 186 -7.18 -9.29 -16.50
CA CYS A 186 -6.15 -9.44 -17.53
C CYS A 186 -6.57 -10.48 -18.57
N LEU A 187 -7.15 -11.60 -18.15
CA LEU A 187 -7.67 -12.63 -19.06
C LEU A 187 -8.84 -12.09 -19.89
N ASP A 188 -9.75 -11.36 -19.27
CA ASP A 188 -10.90 -10.73 -19.94
C ASP A 188 -10.45 -9.76 -21.03
N ILE A 189 -9.46 -8.91 -20.75
CA ILE A 189 -8.94 -7.96 -21.74
C ILE A 189 -8.20 -8.67 -22.88
N VAL A 190 -7.45 -9.74 -22.59
CA VAL A 190 -6.86 -10.57 -23.65
C VAL A 190 -7.96 -11.20 -24.51
N ALA A 191 -9.08 -11.63 -23.92
CA ALA A 191 -10.23 -12.14 -24.66
C ALA A 191 -10.91 -11.04 -25.51
N ILE A 192 -11.07 -9.82 -24.98
CA ILE A 192 -11.57 -8.64 -25.72
C ILE A 192 -10.68 -8.37 -26.94
N ASN A 193 -9.35 -8.35 -26.76
CA ASN A 193 -8.41 -8.10 -27.85
C ASN A 193 -8.50 -9.21 -28.92
N ALA A 194 -8.54 -10.48 -28.50
CA ALA A 194 -8.68 -11.61 -29.41
C ALA A 194 -10.01 -11.56 -30.17
N ALA A 195 -11.10 -11.22 -29.50
CA ALA A 195 -12.42 -11.08 -30.10
C ALA A 195 -12.48 -9.91 -31.11
N GLY A 196 -11.85 -8.78 -30.78
CA GLY A 196 -11.75 -7.61 -31.66
C GLY A 196 -10.99 -7.92 -32.95
N VAL A 197 -9.82 -8.57 -32.84
CA VAL A 197 -9.02 -8.99 -34.00
C VAL A 197 -9.76 -10.06 -34.83
N ALA A 198 -10.42 -11.01 -34.17
CA ALA A 198 -11.18 -12.08 -34.84
C ALA A 198 -12.56 -11.63 -35.35
N GLN A 199 -12.97 -10.37 -35.12
CA GLN A 199 -14.31 -9.85 -35.45
C GLN A 199 -15.45 -10.70 -34.85
N ASN A 200 -15.22 -11.34 -33.70
CA ASN A 200 -16.21 -12.19 -33.04
C ASN A 200 -17.05 -11.36 -32.05
N GLN A 201 -18.19 -10.87 -32.54
CA GLN A 201 -19.07 -9.99 -31.76
C GLN A 201 -19.69 -10.66 -30.52
N ALA A 202 -19.97 -11.96 -30.57
CA ALA A 202 -20.54 -12.70 -29.45
C ALA A 202 -19.53 -12.79 -28.28
N LEU A 203 -18.27 -13.11 -28.59
CA LEU A 203 -17.21 -13.15 -27.59
C LEU A 203 -16.90 -11.74 -27.05
N LEU A 204 -16.84 -10.73 -27.94
CA LEU A 204 -16.56 -9.34 -27.57
C LEU A 204 -17.62 -8.79 -26.62
N SER A 205 -18.90 -8.92 -26.97
CA SER A 205 -20.00 -8.47 -26.12
C SER A 205 -20.04 -9.18 -24.77
N GLY A 206 -19.80 -10.50 -24.76
CA GLY A 206 -19.72 -11.28 -23.51
C GLY A 206 -18.60 -10.84 -22.59
N ALA A 207 -17.40 -10.58 -23.13
CA ALA A 207 -16.25 -10.12 -22.36
C ALA A 207 -16.45 -8.69 -21.81
N LEU A 208 -17.00 -7.78 -22.62
CA LEU A 208 -17.28 -6.40 -22.21
C LEU A 208 -18.22 -6.29 -20.99
N VAL A 209 -19.09 -7.28 -20.75
CA VAL A 209 -19.94 -7.35 -19.55
C VAL A 209 -19.09 -7.47 -18.27
N PHE A 210 -17.98 -8.20 -18.31
CA PHE A 210 -17.13 -8.44 -17.15
C PHE A 210 -16.09 -7.34 -16.92
N TYR A 211 -15.69 -6.64 -17.98
CA TYR A 211 -14.63 -5.63 -17.95
C TYR A 211 -14.80 -4.59 -16.84
N THR A 212 -15.93 -3.87 -16.82
CA THR A 212 -16.14 -2.77 -15.86
C THR A 212 -16.26 -3.29 -14.41
N PRO A 213 -17.06 -4.32 -14.11
CA PRO A 213 -17.11 -4.90 -12.76
C PRO A 213 -15.75 -5.40 -12.27
N LEU A 214 -15.01 -6.15 -13.10
CA LEU A 214 -13.69 -6.68 -12.74
C LEU A 214 -12.70 -5.55 -12.47
N GLN A 215 -12.74 -4.48 -13.27
CA GLN A 215 -11.91 -3.31 -13.07
C GLN A 215 -12.18 -2.65 -11.70
N ILE A 216 -13.44 -2.37 -11.37
CA ILE A 216 -13.81 -1.74 -10.09
C ILE A 216 -13.40 -2.63 -8.92
N VAL A 217 -13.76 -3.91 -8.96
CA VAL A 217 -13.45 -4.89 -7.91
C VAL A 217 -11.93 -4.96 -7.68
N THR A 218 -11.14 -5.04 -8.75
CA THR A 218 -9.68 -5.07 -8.69
C THR A 218 -9.11 -3.86 -7.95
N PHE A 219 -9.46 -2.65 -8.38
CA PHE A 219 -8.92 -1.44 -7.78
C PHE A 219 -9.39 -1.24 -6.34
N VAL A 220 -10.65 -1.53 -6.04
CA VAL A 220 -11.18 -1.47 -4.67
C VAL A 220 -10.37 -2.40 -3.76
N PHE A 221 -10.29 -3.69 -4.07
CA PHE A 221 -9.61 -4.64 -3.19
C PHE A 221 -8.10 -4.37 -3.07
N LEU A 222 -7.41 -4.00 -4.15
CA LEU A 222 -5.99 -3.67 -4.10
C LEU A 222 -5.72 -2.39 -3.28
N THR A 223 -6.51 -1.33 -3.49
CA THR A 223 -6.33 -0.07 -2.75
C THR A 223 -6.60 -0.27 -1.26
N PHE A 224 -7.71 -0.90 -0.88
CA PHE A 224 -8.00 -1.21 0.52
C PHE A 224 -6.97 -2.17 1.13
N GLY A 225 -6.51 -3.17 0.39
CA GLY A 225 -5.47 -4.10 0.83
C GLY A 225 -4.17 -3.40 1.18
N LEU A 226 -3.75 -2.43 0.36
CA LEU A 226 -2.54 -1.62 0.57
C LEU A 226 -2.71 -0.57 1.67
N MET A 227 -3.89 0.04 1.81
CA MET A 227 -4.21 1.00 2.88
C MET A 227 -4.30 0.33 4.25
N ALA A 228 -4.72 -0.93 4.31
CA ALA A 228 -4.94 -1.63 5.57
C ALA A 228 -3.67 -1.71 6.43
N ALA A 229 -2.51 -2.00 5.83
CA ALA A 229 -1.25 -2.11 6.56
C ALA A 229 -0.81 -0.82 7.30
N PRO A 230 -0.73 0.37 6.67
CA PRO A 230 -0.42 1.61 7.36
C PRO A 230 -1.50 2.01 8.38
N LEU A 231 -2.79 1.84 8.07
CA LEU A 231 -3.89 2.18 8.98
C LEU A 231 -3.88 1.31 10.24
N ILE A 232 -3.66 0.00 10.11
CA ILE A 232 -3.56 -0.92 11.26
C ILE A 232 -2.34 -0.58 12.13
N ARG A 233 -1.21 -0.20 11.51
CA ARG A 233 -0.01 0.22 12.25
C ARG A 233 -0.26 1.52 13.02
N TRP A 234 -0.88 2.51 12.38
CA TRP A 234 -1.23 3.76 13.04
C TRP A 234 -2.23 3.55 14.16
N ALA A 235 -3.30 2.78 13.94
CA ALA A 235 -4.29 2.47 14.97
C ALA A 235 -3.65 1.79 16.19
N ARG A 236 -2.66 0.90 15.98
CA ARG A 236 -1.85 0.33 17.07
C ARG A 236 -1.03 1.39 17.78
N TYR A 237 -0.31 2.23 17.04
CA TYR A 237 0.52 3.29 17.64
C TYR A 237 -0.32 4.30 18.43
N ALA A 238 -1.47 4.73 17.91
CA ALA A 238 -2.37 5.65 18.58
C ALA A 238 -2.99 5.02 19.85
N ARG A 239 -3.41 3.76 19.79
CA ARG A 239 -3.87 3.01 20.99
C ARG A 239 -2.75 2.89 22.00
N ARG A 240 -1.55 2.50 21.56
CA ARG A 240 -0.35 2.39 22.39
C ARG A 240 -0.05 3.71 23.09
N GLN A 241 -0.05 4.81 22.36
CA GLN A 241 0.19 6.15 22.92
C GLN A 241 -0.87 6.54 23.95
N ARG A 242 -2.16 6.24 23.70
CA ARG A 242 -3.22 6.51 24.68
C ARG A 242 -3.06 5.69 25.95
N VAL A 243 -2.75 4.41 25.84
CA VAL A 243 -2.49 3.55 27.00
C VAL A 243 -1.27 4.06 27.78
N LEU A 244 -0.19 4.42 27.09
CA LEU A 244 1.00 4.99 27.71
C LEU A 244 0.73 6.34 28.38
N SER A 245 -0.08 7.23 27.78
CA SER A 245 -0.43 8.51 28.40
C SER A 245 -1.30 8.30 29.63
N THR A 246 -2.31 7.44 29.56
CA THR A 246 -3.16 7.13 30.72
C THR A 246 -2.35 6.53 31.86
N ASN A 247 -1.40 5.63 31.57
CA ASN A 247 -0.51 5.08 32.60
C ASN A 247 0.46 6.13 33.16
N LEU A 248 0.97 7.04 32.32
CA LEU A 248 1.79 8.16 32.77
C LEU A 248 1.03 9.09 33.72
N ASP A 249 -0.24 9.38 33.41
CA ASP A 249 -1.12 10.22 34.23
C ASP A 249 -1.44 9.54 35.57
N ARG A 250 -1.72 8.22 35.57
CA ARG A 250 -2.00 7.43 36.78
C ARG A 250 -0.85 7.42 37.78
N ILE A 251 0.39 7.43 37.31
CA ILE A 251 1.59 7.41 38.18
C ILE A 251 2.18 8.80 38.42
N ASP A 252 1.62 9.86 37.81
CA ASP A 252 2.22 11.20 37.84
C ASP A 252 2.28 11.77 39.26
N ASP A 253 1.22 11.61 40.04
CA ASP A 253 1.15 12.13 41.41
C ASP A 253 2.01 11.31 42.40
N LEU A 254 2.08 9.99 42.20
CA LEU A 254 3.00 9.12 42.95
C LEU A 254 4.46 9.47 42.64
N TRP A 255 4.77 9.73 41.37
CA TRP A 255 6.10 10.15 40.92
C TRP A 255 6.49 11.53 41.47
N LYS A 256 5.59 12.52 41.49
CA LYS A 256 5.85 13.83 42.10
C LYS A 256 6.20 13.69 43.57
N THR A 257 5.42 12.89 44.32
CA THR A 257 5.67 12.64 45.74
C THR A 257 7.01 11.95 45.96
N ALA A 258 7.35 10.94 45.15
CA ALA A 258 8.64 10.26 45.18
C ALA A 258 9.83 11.19 44.87
N THR A 259 9.66 12.10 43.90
CA THR A 259 10.72 13.03 43.45
C THR A 259 10.97 14.15 44.47
N VAL A 260 9.92 14.57 45.21
CA VAL A 260 10.08 15.47 46.36
C VAL A 260 10.87 14.81 47.48
N ALA A 261 10.59 13.53 47.78
CA ALA A 261 11.27 12.77 48.81
C ALA A 261 12.73 12.44 48.45
N ARG A 262 13.01 12.19 47.17
CA ARG A 262 14.35 11.93 46.65
C ARG A 262 14.57 12.70 45.34
N PRO A 263 15.08 13.95 45.40
CA PRO A 263 15.35 14.75 44.22
C PRO A 263 16.41 14.07 43.34
N SER A 264 16.03 13.57 42.16
CA SER A 264 16.97 12.91 41.27
C SER A 264 17.82 13.96 40.52
N ILE A 265 19.11 13.66 40.32
CA ILE A 265 20.01 14.50 39.51
C ILE A 265 19.52 14.55 38.03
N ALA A 266 18.79 13.54 37.61
CA ALA A 266 18.29 13.37 36.25
C ALA A 266 17.19 14.36 35.86
N ASP A 267 16.50 14.98 36.83
CA ASP A 267 15.52 16.05 36.57
C ASP A 267 16.20 17.35 36.08
N ARG A 268 17.46 17.58 36.46
CA ARG A 268 18.25 18.74 35.99
C ARG A 268 18.79 18.58 34.58
N ILE A 269 18.77 17.36 34.03
CA ILE A 269 19.37 17.00 32.72
C ILE A 269 18.27 16.69 31.69
N ALA A 270 16.99 16.84 32.04
CA ALA A 270 15.87 16.40 31.21
C ALA A 270 15.86 17.05 29.82
N THR A 271 16.38 16.33 28.82
CA THR A 271 16.15 16.61 27.41
C THR A 271 14.70 16.26 27.07
N PRO A 272 13.90 17.20 26.52
CA PRO A 272 12.45 17.06 26.39
C PRO A 272 11.99 16.06 25.30
N SER A 273 12.90 15.29 24.69
CA SER A 273 12.60 14.46 23.51
C SER A 273 12.58 12.93 23.77
N SER A 274 12.57 12.47 25.03
CA SER A 274 12.55 11.02 25.31
C SER A 274 11.19 10.40 24.96
N GLU A 275 11.24 9.24 24.29
CA GLU A 275 10.07 8.47 23.86
C GLU A 275 9.15 8.17 25.06
N PRO A 276 7.80 8.18 24.91
CA PRO A 276 6.87 8.00 26.04
C PRO A 276 7.08 6.71 26.85
N SER A 277 7.56 5.64 26.22
CA SER A 277 7.95 4.39 26.88
C SER A 277 9.16 4.58 27.81
N THR A 278 10.17 5.33 27.35
CA THR A 278 11.35 5.70 28.16
C THR A 278 10.95 6.56 29.34
N ARG A 279 10.01 7.50 29.16
CA ARG A 279 9.47 8.32 30.25
C ARG A 279 8.73 7.47 31.29
N LEU A 280 7.88 6.55 30.84
CA LEU A 280 7.14 5.66 31.74
C LEU A 280 8.09 4.76 32.53
N HIS A 281 9.04 4.10 31.84
CA HIS A 281 10.05 3.27 32.48
C HIS A 281 10.88 4.05 33.51
N ARG A 282 11.31 5.26 33.15
CA ARG A 282 12.08 6.12 34.04
C ARG A 282 11.30 6.50 35.30
N ARG A 283 10.04 6.90 35.17
CA ARG A 283 9.18 7.25 36.33
C ARG A 283 9.00 6.06 37.28
N VAL A 284 8.80 4.86 36.74
CA VAL A 284 8.69 3.63 37.55
C VAL A 284 9.97 3.36 38.34
N VAL A 285 11.14 3.48 37.69
CA VAL A 285 12.44 3.32 38.37
C VAL A 285 12.63 4.35 39.48
N GLU A 286 12.33 5.62 39.21
CA GLU A 286 12.48 6.70 40.21
C GLU A 286 11.54 6.51 41.42
N ILE A 287 10.32 6.02 41.23
CA ILE A 287 9.40 5.68 42.34
C ILE A 287 9.95 4.52 43.17
N ARG A 288 10.45 3.45 42.53
CA ARG A 288 11.04 2.31 43.26
C ARG A 288 12.30 2.70 44.04
N ASP A 289 13.15 3.51 43.42
CA ASP A 289 14.36 4.03 44.04
C ASP A 289 14.05 4.85 45.29
N ALA A 290 13.04 5.73 45.22
CA ALA A 290 12.60 6.50 46.38
C ALA A 290 12.08 5.58 47.49
N ALA A 291 11.28 4.55 47.15
CA ALA A 291 10.71 3.61 48.12
C ALA A 291 11.72 2.67 48.78
N LEU A 292 12.88 2.42 48.15
CA LEU A 292 13.95 1.58 48.69
C LEU A 292 14.96 2.37 49.54
N ASP A 293 14.95 3.70 49.45
CA ASP A 293 15.88 4.55 50.18
C ASP A 293 15.36 4.85 51.59
N ASN A 294 15.84 4.08 52.57
CA ASN A 294 15.47 4.21 54.00
C ASN A 294 15.82 5.57 54.64
N ARG A 295 16.41 6.51 53.89
CA ARG A 295 16.73 7.86 54.37
C ARG A 295 15.60 8.87 54.13
N ASN A 296 14.56 8.50 53.42
CA ASN A 296 13.38 9.33 53.17
C ASN A 296 12.12 8.70 53.77
N ASP A 297 11.09 9.52 53.96
CA ASP A 297 9.80 9.10 54.54
C ASP A 297 8.81 8.58 53.48
N PHE A 298 9.27 8.30 52.25
CA PHE A 298 8.41 7.83 51.18
C PHE A 298 8.18 6.33 51.29
N HIS A 299 6.93 5.96 51.55
CA HIS A 299 6.52 4.57 51.63
C HIS A 299 5.36 4.29 50.69
N LEU A 300 5.48 3.20 49.93
CA LEU A 300 4.42 2.73 49.04
C LEU A 300 3.32 2.03 49.83
N THR A 301 2.09 2.52 49.68
CA THR A 301 0.90 1.84 50.18
C THR A 301 0.67 0.52 49.41
N PRO A 302 -0.15 -0.40 49.93
CA PRO A 302 -0.52 -1.61 49.20
C PRO A 302 -1.17 -1.32 47.83
N GLU A 303 -1.95 -0.24 47.73
CA GLU A 303 -2.59 0.20 46.50
C GLU A 303 -1.56 0.73 45.48
N ASP A 304 -0.58 1.52 45.92
CA ASP A 304 0.50 2.02 45.05
C ASP A 304 1.35 0.88 44.49
N ARG A 305 1.60 -0.16 45.29
CA ARG A 305 2.34 -1.36 44.84
C ARG A 305 1.55 -2.14 43.80
N ALA A 306 0.24 -2.26 43.96
CA ALA A 306 -0.63 -2.90 42.99
C ALA A 306 -0.66 -2.11 41.66
N LEU A 307 -0.75 -0.77 41.75
CA LEU A 307 -0.69 0.12 40.59
C LEU A 307 0.66 0.01 39.85
N LEU A 308 1.78 0.03 40.57
CA LEU A 308 3.11 -0.13 40.00
C LEU A 308 3.30 -1.49 39.34
N ALA A 309 2.85 -2.57 39.98
CA ALA A 309 2.90 -3.92 39.42
C ALA A 309 2.08 -4.02 38.12
N GLU A 310 0.88 -3.43 38.07
CA GLU A 310 0.06 -3.37 36.86
C GLU A 310 0.79 -2.63 35.72
N VAL A 311 1.41 -1.49 36.02
CA VAL A 311 2.14 -0.67 35.02
C VAL A 311 3.42 -1.37 34.55
N GLU A 312 4.15 -2.04 35.45
CA GLU A 312 5.34 -2.85 35.17
C GLU A 312 5.01 -4.07 34.30
N ASP A 313 3.93 -4.79 34.61
CA ASP A 313 3.47 -5.93 33.81
C ASP A 313 3.12 -5.49 32.39
N HIS A 314 2.46 -4.34 32.23
CA HIS A 314 2.23 -3.77 30.91
C HIS A 314 3.56 -3.45 30.20
N LEU A 315 4.54 -2.85 30.89
CA LEU A 315 5.86 -2.55 30.32
C LEU A 315 6.64 -3.81 29.88
N MET A 316 6.59 -4.89 30.66
CA MET A 316 7.36 -6.12 30.47
C MET A 316 6.72 -7.10 29.48
N ALA A 317 5.38 -7.19 29.43
CA ALA A 317 4.68 -8.13 28.57
C ALA A 317 4.83 -7.84 27.06
N GLY A 318 5.41 -6.70 26.68
CA GLY A 318 5.53 -6.29 25.27
C GLY A 318 4.17 -6.07 24.58
N THR A 319 3.06 -6.23 25.31
CA THR A 319 1.68 -5.93 24.92
C THR A 319 1.34 -4.46 25.19
N ILE A 320 2.26 -3.57 24.82
CA ILE A 320 2.03 -2.13 24.61
C ILE A 320 2.44 -1.79 23.18
#